data_AF-A0A9Q5C3U0-F1
#
_entry.id   AF-A0A9Q5C3U0-F1
#
_cell.length_a   1.000
_cell.length_b   1.000
_cell.length_c   1.000
_cell.angle_alpha   90.00
_cell.angle_beta   90.00
_cell.angle_gamma   90.00
#
_symmetry.space_group_name_H-M   'P 1'
#
loop_
_entity.id
_entity.type
_entity.pdbx_description
1 polymer ?
#
loop_
_entity_poly.entity_id
_entity_poly.type
_entity_poly.pdbx_seq_one_letter_code
_entity_poly.pdbx_strand_id
1 'polypeptide(L)'
;MGSPISRDFVISFRLNGEEIAKIDKVRDGTNRTRNDYSRSIIQGHLNLEISEPVKPVRLPPRKMPTYDRQQLSQILGQLGKIGSNINQIARHSNVTRNAPVNFKLNAIQADLHAIRDDVSNALYPNGRAS
;
A
#
# COMPACT_ATOMS: atom_id res chain seq x y z
N MET A 1 18.59 -16.28 -25.30
CA MET A 1 17.97 -15.90 -24.02
C MET A 1 16.49 -16.18 -24.12
N GLY A 2 15.97 -17.17 -23.40
CA GLY A 2 14.55 -17.53 -23.47
C GLY A 2 13.67 -16.42 -22.90
N SER A 3 12.58 -16.10 -23.59
CA SER A 3 11.55 -15.18 -23.09
C SER A 3 11.05 -15.64 -21.72
N PRO A 4 10.79 -14.73 -20.77
CA PRO A 4 10.22 -15.11 -19.47
C PRO A 4 8.88 -15.80 -19.69
N ILE A 5 8.78 -17.07 -19.26
CA ILE A 5 7.54 -17.85 -19.36
C ILE A 5 6.46 -17.15 -18.54
N SER A 6 5.37 -16.73 -19.20
CA SER A 6 4.21 -16.14 -18.52
C SER A 6 3.61 -17.16 -17.54
N ARG A 7 3.22 -16.68 -16.36
CA ARG A 7 2.64 -17.50 -15.30
C ARG A 7 1.21 -17.05 -15.06
N ASP A 8 0.28 -17.65 -15.78
CA ASP A 8 -1.11 -17.16 -15.87
C ASP A 8 -2.05 -17.77 -14.80
N PHE A 9 -1.61 -18.82 -14.09
CA PHE A 9 -2.43 -19.57 -13.15
C PHE A 9 -1.83 -19.60 -11.73
N VAL A 10 -2.69 -19.52 -10.72
CA VAL A 10 -2.34 -19.59 -9.28
C VAL A 10 -3.05 -20.79 -8.65
N ILE A 11 -2.29 -21.63 -7.96
CA ILE A 11 -2.81 -22.75 -7.16
C ILE A 11 -2.59 -22.41 -5.68
N SER A 12 -3.63 -22.51 -4.86
CA SER A 12 -3.57 -22.31 -3.41
C SER A 12 -4.06 -23.56 -2.67
N PHE A 13 -3.36 -23.94 -1.60
CA PHE A 13 -3.72 -25.05 -0.72
C PHE A 13 -3.46 -24.64 0.73
N ARG A 14 -4.20 -25.23 1.66
CA ARG A 14 -4.00 -25.03 3.11
C ARG A 14 -3.05 -26.09 3.63
N LEU A 15 -2.09 -25.66 4.44
CA LEU A 15 -1.14 -26.52 5.13
C LEU A 15 -1.28 -26.34 6.63
N ASN A 16 -0.96 -27.38 7.38
CA ASN A 16 -0.76 -27.31 8.82
C ASN A 16 0.66 -26.82 9.16
N GLY A 17 0.91 -26.52 10.44
CA GLY A 17 2.20 -26.00 10.92
C GLY A 17 3.37 -26.98 10.78
N GLU A 18 3.12 -28.28 10.81
CA GLU A 18 4.17 -29.29 10.64
C GLU A 18 4.59 -29.46 9.18
N GLU A 19 3.63 -29.42 8.27
CA GLU A 19 3.84 -29.52 6.82
C GLU A 19 4.68 -28.34 6.33
N ILE A 20 4.38 -27.12 6.78
CA ILE A 20 5.15 -25.94 6.36
C ILE A 20 6.58 -25.97 6.91
N ALA A 21 6.78 -26.46 8.14
CA ALA A 21 8.10 -26.60 8.74
C ALA A 21 8.97 -27.64 8.00
N LYS A 22 8.37 -28.76 7.57
CA LYS A 22 9.06 -29.75 6.73
C LYS A 22 9.48 -29.16 5.38
N ILE A 23 8.59 -28.40 4.73
CA ILE A 23 8.88 -27.74 3.45
C ILE A 23 10.01 -26.72 3.61
N ASP A 24 9.96 -25.87 4.63
CA ASP A 24 10.97 -24.84 4.84
C ASP A 24 12.34 -25.46 5.18
N LYS A 25 12.39 -26.53 5.99
CA LYS A 25 13.63 -27.25 6.31
C LYS A 25 14.34 -27.81 5.07
N VAL A 26 13.58 -28.37 4.12
CA VAL A 26 14.18 -28.91 2.88
C VAL A 26 14.51 -27.79 1.89
N ARG A 27 13.69 -26.74 1.84
CA ARG A 27 13.96 -25.53 1.05
C ARG A 27 15.25 -24.84 1.48
N ASP A 28 15.58 -24.80 2.76
CA ASP A 28 16.79 -24.13 3.26
C ASP A 28 18.09 -24.72 2.71
N GLY A 29 18.06 -25.97 2.21
CA GLY A 29 19.15 -26.58 1.45
C GLY A 29 19.24 -26.12 -0.01
N THR A 30 18.33 -25.24 -0.46
CA THR A 30 18.21 -24.77 -1.85
C THR A 30 18.18 -23.25 -1.91
N ASN A 31 18.77 -22.66 -2.96
CA ASN A 31 18.72 -21.21 -3.17
C ASN A 31 17.40 -20.75 -3.85
N ARG A 32 16.27 -21.32 -3.43
CA ARG A 32 14.94 -21.13 -4.06
C ARG A 32 13.94 -20.51 -3.09
N THR A 33 13.03 -19.70 -3.64
CA THR A 33 11.89 -19.18 -2.85
C THR A 33 10.90 -20.30 -2.54
N ARG A 34 10.08 -20.16 -1.49
CA ARG A 34 9.08 -21.17 -1.12
C ARG A 34 8.17 -21.55 -2.29
N ASN A 35 7.70 -20.57 -3.07
CA ASN A 35 6.86 -20.83 -4.25
C ASN A 35 7.60 -21.56 -5.37
N ASP A 36 8.87 -21.22 -5.61
CA ASP A 36 9.68 -21.89 -6.63
C ASP A 36 10.00 -23.33 -6.24
N TYR A 37 10.32 -23.55 -4.96
CA TYR A 37 10.57 -24.87 -4.41
C TYR A 37 9.32 -25.76 -4.52
N SER A 38 8.16 -25.30 -4.07
CA SER A 38 6.90 -26.04 -4.20
C SER A 38 6.56 -26.36 -5.66
N ARG A 39 6.79 -25.41 -6.57
CA ARG A 39 6.60 -25.64 -8.01
C ARG A 39 7.53 -26.71 -8.55
N SER A 40 8.80 -26.70 -8.14
CA SER A 40 9.79 -27.69 -8.61
C SER A 40 9.43 -29.12 -8.19
N ILE A 41 8.87 -29.31 -7.00
CA ILE A 41 8.36 -30.62 -6.54
C ILE A 41 7.20 -31.07 -7.42
N ILE A 42 6.22 -30.19 -7.65
CA ILE A 42 5.04 -30.49 -8.47
C ILE A 42 5.48 -30.84 -9.91
N GLN A 43 6.39 -30.05 -10.49
CA GLN A 43 6.93 -30.31 -11.82
C GLN A 43 7.69 -31.63 -11.88
N GLY A 44 8.52 -31.94 -10.87
CA GLY A 44 9.21 -33.22 -10.76
C GLY A 44 8.26 -34.41 -10.65
N HIS A 45 7.16 -34.29 -9.90
CA HIS A 45 6.15 -35.34 -9.79
C HIS A 45 5.37 -35.55 -11.10
N LEU A 46 5.18 -34.48 -11.88
CA LEU A 46 4.53 -34.53 -13.19
C LEU A 46 5.49 -34.87 -14.33
N ASN A 47 6.76 -35.21 -14.05
CA ASN A 47 7.83 -35.42 -15.04
C ASN A 47 7.97 -34.26 -16.05
N LEU A 48 7.70 -33.03 -15.61
CA LEU A 48 7.86 -31.82 -16.41
C LEU A 48 9.28 -31.27 -16.25
N GLU A 49 9.84 -30.68 -17.31
CA GLU A 49 11.12 -29.99 -17.24
C GLU A 49 11.10 -28.90 -16.16
N ILE A 50 12.06 -29.00 -15.24
CA ILE A 50 12.25 -28.02 -14.17
C ILE A 50 13.02 -26.84 -14.77
N SER A 51 12.30 -25.85 -15.28
CA SER A 51 12.90 -24.58 -15.69
C SER A 51 13.62 -23.93 -14.51
N GLU A 52 14.82 -23.38 -14.74
CA GLU A 52 15.54 -22.62 -13.73
C GLU A 52 14.67 -21.47 -13.17
N PRO A 53 14.78 -21.17 -11.86
CA PRO A 53 14.06 -20.05 -11.27
C PRO A 53 14.42 -18.76 -12.00
N VAL A 54 13.40 -18.09 -12.54
CA VAL A 54 13.55 -16.75 -13.12
C VAL A 54 14.19 -15.87 -12.05
N LYS A 55 15.40 -15.35 -12.33
CA LYS A 55 16.09 -14.42 -11.43
C LYS A 55 15.11 -13.31 -11.04
N PRO A 56 14.97 -13.01 -9.73
CA PRO A 56 14.07 -11.95 -9.30
C PRO A 56 14.45 -10.66 -10.01
N VAL A 57 13.55 -10.17 -10.87
CA VAL A 57 13.71 -8.87 -11.51
C VAL A 57 13.58 -7.85 -10.39
N ARG A 58 14.69 -7.17 -10.05
CA ARG A 58 14.63 -6.02 -9.16
C ARG A 58 13.67 -5.02 -9.81
N LEU A 59 12.55 -4.76 -9.14
CA LEU A 59 11.62 -3.71 -9.55
C LEU A 59 12.44 -2.43 -9.73
N PRO A 60 12.26 -1.69 -10.84
CA PRO A 60 12.96 -0.43 -11.02
C PRO A 60 12.65 0.48 -9.81
N PRO A 61 13.64 1.28 -9.35
CA PRO A 61 13.43 2.18 -8.23
C PRO A 61 12.18 3.02 -8.49
N ARG A 62 11.28 3.03 -7.50
CA ARG A 62 10.01 3.73 -7.59
C ARG A 62 10.31 5.19 -7.94
N LYS A 63 9.86 5.66 -9.12
CA LYS A 63 10.01 7.07 -9.50
C LYS A 63 9.35 7.91 -8.41
N MET A 64 10.16 8.68 -7.68
CA MET A 64 9.61 9.65 -6.75
C MET A 64 8.80 10.67 -7.56
N PRO A 65 7.58 11.03 -7.10
CA PRO A 65 6.81 12.09 -7.74
C PRO A 65 7.64 13.37 -7.75
N THR A 66 7.55 14.14 -8.83
CA THR A 66 8.09 15.51 -8.90
C THR A 66 7.59 16.34 -7.70
N TYR A 67 8.38 17.31 -7.26
CA TYR A 67 8.12 18.15 -6.08
C TYR A 67 6.66 18.66 -6.03
N ASP A 68 6.15 19.18 -7.15
CA ASP A 68 4.77 19.68 -7.25
C ASP A 68 3.71 18.60 -7.01
N ARG A 69 3.97 17.36 -7.44
CA ARG A 69 3.05 16.24 -7.25
C ARG A 69 3.05 15.75 -5.79
N GLN A 70 4.14 15.95 -5.05
CA GLN A 70 4.19 15.68 -3.61
C GLN A 70 3.37 16.71 -2.83
N GLN A 71 3.53 18.00 -3.14
CA GLN A 71 2.76 19.08 -2.53
C GLN A 71 1.25 18.93 -2.79
N LEU A 72 0.86 18.66 -4.05
CA LEU A 72 -0.54 18.38 -4.38
C LEU A 72 -1.09 17.13 -3.65
N SER A 73 -0.27 16.08 -3.49
CA SER A 73 -0.67 14.89 -2.74
C SER A 73 -0.87 15.18 -1.24
N GLN A 74 -0.08 16.08 -0.66
CA GLN A 74 -0.23 16.50 0.73
C GLN A 74 -1.53 17.29 0.91
N ILE A 75 -1.78 18.26 0.04
CA ILE A 75 -3.01 19.06 0.03
C ILE A 75 -4.25 18.17 -0.13
N LEU A 76 -4.23 17.23 -1.10
CA LEU A 76 -5.31 16.25 -1.30
C LEU A 76 -5.54 15.37 -0.07
N GLY A 77 -4.46 14.95 0.60
CA GLY A 77 -4.54 14.15 1.83
C GLY A 77 -5.23 14.90 2.96
N GLN A 78 -4.92 16.19 3.15
CA GLN A 78 -5.55 17.00 4.18
C GLN A 78 -7.03 17.29 3.85
N LEU A 79 -7.37 17.55 2.59
CA LEU A 79 -8.77 17.72 2.14
C LEU A 79 -9.62 16.47 2.45
N GLY A 80 -9.04 15.28 2.29
CA GLY A 80 -9.69 14.02 2.66
C GLY A 80 -10.02 13.92 4.15
N LYS A 81 -9.15 14.43 5.03
CA LYS A 81 -9.39 14.46 6.49
C LYS A 81 -10.56 15.38 6.85
N ILE A 82 -10.62 16.56 6.23
CA ILE A 82 -11.74 17.49 6.44
C ILE A 82 -13.06 16.87 5.98
N GLY A 83 -13.09 16.28 4.77
CA GLY A 83 -14.29 15.60 4.27
C GLY A 83 -14.75 14.49 5.22
N SER A 84 -13.81 13.75 5.82
CA SER A 84 -14.11 12.74 6.85
C SER A 84 -14.72 13.36 8.12
N ASN A 85 -14.14 14.45 8.63
CA ASN A 85 -14.63 15.13 9.84
C ASN A 85 -16.01 15.77 9.62
N ILE A 86 -16.25 16.40 8.46
CA ILE A 86 -17.56 16.91 8.07
C ILE A 86 -18.59 15.77 7.99
N ASN A 87 -18.23 14.65 7.36
CA ASN A 87 -19.11 13.49 7.26
C ASN A 87 -19.44 12.90 8.63
N GLN A 88 -18.50 12.91 9.58
CA GLN A 88 -18.75 12.51 10.97
C GLN A 88 -19.69 13.48 11.71
N ILE A 89 -19.60 14.79 11.46
CA ILE A 89 -20.58 15.76 11.98
C ILE A 89 -21.95 15.49 11.38
N ALA A 90 -22.05 15.34 10.06
CA ALA A 90 -23.31 15.09 9.37
C ALA A 90 -24.00 13.82 9.90
N ARG A 91 -23.26 12.70 9.99
CA ARG A 91 -23.77 11.44 10.57
C ARG A 91 -24.25 11.61 11.99
N HIS A 92 -23.48 12.29 12.83
CA HIS A 92 -23.85 12.49 14.23
C HIS A 92 -25.06 13.41 14.38
N SER A 93 -25.11 14.52 13.63
CA SER A 93 -26.26 15.42 13.57
C SER A 93 -27.54 14.71 13.14
N ASN A 94 -27.44 13.82 12.13
CA ASN A 94 -28.56 13.03 11.65
C ASN A 94 -29.05 12.01 12.68
N VAL A 95 -28.15 11.45 13.50
CA VAL A 95 -28.48 10.40 14.49
C VAL A 95 -29.03 10.99 15.79
N THR A 96 -28.45 12.06 16.30
CA THR A 96 -28.76 12.55 17.67
C THR A 96 -29.77 13.69 17.70
N ARG A 97 -30.07 14.35 16.56
CA ARG A 97 -30.88 15.60 16.44
C ARG A 97 -30.46 16.75 17.37
N ASN A 98 -29.35 16.57 18.09
CA ASN A 98 -28.76 17.50 19.02
C ASN A 98 -27.24 17.33 18.87
N ALA A 99 -26.58 18.29 18.25
CA ALA A 99 -25.17 18.20 17.99
C ALA A 99 -24.38 18.74 19.20
N PRO A 100 -23.36 18.04 19.71
CA PRO A 100 -22.29 18.65 20.50
C PRO A 100 -21.40 19.41 19.50
N VAL A 101 -21.90 20.57 19.09
CA VAL A 101 -21.40 21.36 17.96
C VAL A 101 -19.97 21.85 18.21
N ASN A 102 -19.65 22.27 19.44
CA ASN A 102 -18.45 23.07 19.70
C ASN A 102 -17.13 22.29 19.54
N PHE A 103 -17.03 21.06 20.07
CA PHE A 103 -15.77 20.30 19.99
C PHE A 103 -15.44 19.90 18.55
N LYS A 104 -16.45 19.46 17.78
CA LYS A 104 -16.25 19.04 16.38
C LYS A 104 -16.02 20.22 15.45
N LEU A 105 -16.63 21.39 15.71
CA LEU A 105 -16.34 22.61 14.96
C LEU A 105 -14.90 23.10 15.19
N ASN A 106 -14.42 23.07 16.43
CA ASN A 106 -13.04 23.48 16.75
C ASN A 106 -12.01 22.56 16.06
N ALA A 107 -12.28 21.26 16.00
CA ALA A 107 -11.42 20.31 15.27
C ALA A 107 -11.40 20.60 13.76
N ILE A 108 -12.58 20.85 13.15
CA ILE A 108 -12.65 21.23 11.73
C ILE A 108 -11.95 22.56 11.47
N GLN A 109 -12.10 23.54 12.35
CA GLN A 109 -11.44 24.83 12.23
C GLN A 109 -9.91 24.67 12.29
N ALA A 110 -9.40 23.84 13.21
CA ALA A 110 -7.98 23.52 13.28
C ALA A 110 -7.46 22.84 12.00
N ASP A 111 -8.21 21.88 11.44
CA ASP A 111 -7.85 21.23 10.18
C ASP A 111 -7.86 22.22 9.00
N LEU A 112 -8.83 23.13 8.95
CA LEU A 112 -8.90 24.18 7.92
C LEU A 112 -7.70 25.15 8.02
N HIS A 113 -7.28 25.51 9.23
CA HIS A 113 -6.07 26.31 9.44
C HIS A 113 -4.82 25.58 8.95
N ALA A 114 -4.66 24.30 9.29
CA ALA A 114 -3.53 23.50 8.83
C ALA A 114 -3.46 23.41 7.29
N ILE A 115 -4.61 23.25 6.61
CA ILE A 115 -4.64 23.27 5.13
C ILE A 115 -4.27 24.63 4.57
N ARG A 116 -4.81 25.70 5.15
CA ARG A 116 -4.46 27.06 4.71
C ARG A 116 -2.95 27.26 4.78
N ASP A 117 -2.31 26.79 5.84
CA ASP A 117 -0.87 26.92 6.03
C ASP A 117 -0.10 26.02 5.04
N ASP A 118 -0.50 24.77 4.85
CA ASP A 118 0.09 23.84 3.87
C ASP A 118 -0.01 24.40 2.44
N VAL A 119 -1.19 24.93 2.06
CA VAL A 119 -1.41 25.57 0.75
C VAL A 119 -0.62 26.87 0.63
N SER A 120 -0.55 27.69 1.67
CA SER A 120 0.24 28.93 1.66
C SER A 120 1.72 28.66 1.52
N ASN A 121 2.25 27.64 2.19
CA ASN A 121 3.64 27.20 2.06
C ASN A 121 3.92 26.61 0.68
N ALA A 122 2.99 25.85 0.10
CA ALA A 122 3.13 25.31 -1.24
C ALA A 122 3.09 26.40 -2.32
N LEU A 123 2.28 27.44 -2.15
CA LEU A 123 2.17 28.57 -3.09
C LEU A 123 3.27 29.62 -2.89
N TYR A 124 3.74 29.82 -1.66
CA TYR A 124 4.74 30.83 -1.29
C TYR A 124 5.87 30.21 -0.44
N PRO A 125 6.72 29.35 -1.04
CA PRO A 125 7.80 28.65 -0.31
C PRO A 125 8.87 29.59 0.25
N ASN A 126 8.99 30.82 -0.28
CA ASN A 126 9.84 31.89 0.22
C ASN A 126 8.95 33.06 0.61
N GLY A 127 8.65 33.18 1.91
CA GLY A 127 7.59 34.04 2.42
C GLY A 127 7.50 35.44 1.80
N ARG A 128 6.27 35.84 1.49
CA ARG A 128 5.89 37.25 1.52
C ARG A 128 4.80 37.42 2.56
N ALA A 129 5.25 37.92 3.71
CA ALA A 129 4.41 38.74 4.56
C ALA A 129 3.99 39.99 3.77
N SER A 130 2.70 40.27 3.75
CA SER A 130 2.15 41.62 3.68
C SER A 130 0.85 41.59 4.45
#